data_AF-A0A7G2C1X9-F1
#
_entry.id   AF-A0A7G2C1X9-F1
#
_cell.length_a   1.000
_cell.length_b   1.000
_cell.length_c   1.000
_cell.angle_alpha   90.00
_cell.angle_beta   90.00
_cell.angle_gamma   90.00
#
_symmetry.space_group_name_H-M   'P 1'
#
loop_
_entity.id
_entity.type
_entity.pdbx_description
1 polymer ?
#
loop_
_entity_poly.entity_id
_entity_poly.type
_entity_poly.pdbx_seq_one_letter_code
_entity_poly.pdbx_strand_id
1 'polypeptide(L)'
;MKKEYPNAKIDFLCVSESIPFEAKESAPVTQHVRRLVKDTEVHKMGALTEAGYFQKRLSIPTVILGPGSLEHCAHKPDEFVETSEMDMCYKVLIDLAELISGNGSTHRL
;
A
#
# COMPACT_ATOMS: atom_id res chain seq x y z
N MET A 1 33.47 27.12 -10.97
CA MET A 1 32.47 27.66 -11.92
C MET A 1 32.41 29.19 -11.95
N LYS A 2 31.83 29.91 -10.97
CA LYS A 2 31.68 31.38 -11.08
C LYS A 2 33.00 32.18 -11.12
N LYS A 3 34.07 31.64 -10.52
CA LYS A 3 35.44 32.22 -10.58
C LYS A 3 36.00 32.26 -12.01
N GLU A 4 35.57 31.34 -12.86
CA GLU A 4 36.04 31.20 -14.25
C GLU A 4 34.97 31.63 -15.27
N TYR A 5 33.69 31.50 -14.92
CA TYR A 5 32.54 31.83 -15.76
C TYR A 5 31.53 32.65 -14.94
N PRO A 6 31.61 34.00 -14.99
CA PRO A 6 30.77 34.89 -14.19
C PRO A 6 29.27 34.65 -14.35
N ASN A 7 28.84 34.18 -15.53
CA ASN A 7 27.44 33.95 -15.89
C ASN A 7 26.92 32.53 -15.58
N ALA A 8 27.72 31.66 -14.96
CA ALA A 8 27.28 30.30 -14.62
C ALA A 8 26.10 30.30 -13.63
N LYS A 9 25.06 29.52 -13.94
CA LYS A 9 23.86 29.33 -13.12
C LYS A 9 23.61 27.85 -12.81
N ILE A 10 22.97 27.59 -11.68
CA ILE A 10 22.43 26.29 -11.28
C ILE A 10 20.96 26.53 -11.00
N ASP A 11 20.09 25.82 -11.72
CA ASP A 11 18.65 25.86 -11.53
C ASP A 11 18.19 24.49 -11.02
N PHE A 12 17.28 24.48 -10.06
CA PHE A 12 16.64 23.27 -9.56
C PHE A 12 15.23 23.18 -10.10
N LEU A 13 14.87 22.03 -10.66
CA LEU A 13 13.53 21.74 -11.16
C LEU A 13 13.01 20.47 -10.48
N CYS A 14 11.83 20.56 -9.86
CA CYS A 14 11.10 19.39 -9.42
C CYS A 14 10.40 18.77 -10.64
N VAL A 15 10.79 17.55 -11.01
CA VAL A 15 10.25 16.84 -12.19
C VAL A 15 9.08 15.91 -11.87
N SER A 16 8.96 15.51 -10.60
CA SER A 16 7.91 14.62 -10.12
C SER A 16 7.74 14.79 -8.63
N GLU A 17 6.49 14.78 -8.18
CA GLU A 17 6.11 14.78 -6.77
C GLU A 17 5.19 13.58 -6.53
N SER A 18 5.36 12.93 -5.39
CA SER A 18 4.53 11.79 -4.99
C SER A 18 3.79 12.12 -3.70
N ILE A 19 2.55 11.62 -3.62
CA ILE A 19 1.68 11.88 -2.48
C ILE A 19 1.89 10.76 -1.46
N PRO A 20 2.33 11.07 -0.22
CA PRO A 20 2.50 10.03 0.78
C PRO A 20 1.14 9.50 1.23
N PHE A 21 1.07 8.18 1.38
CA PHE A 21 -0.06 7.49 2.00
C PHE A 21 0.07 7.54 3.52
N GLU A 22 -1.00 7.92 4.20
CA GLU A 22 -1.04 8.03 5.66
C GLU A 22 -2.23 7.23 6.21
N ALA A 23 -2.01 5.93 6.44
CA ALA A 23 -3.03 5.08 7.04
C ALA A 23 -3.44 5.60 8.43
N LYS A 24 -4.75 5.52 8.75
CA LYS A 24 -5.29 5.85 10.07
C LYS A 24 -5.81 4.58 10.74
N GLU A 25 -5.37 4.32 11.97
CA GLU A 25 -5.86 3.19 12.79
C GLU A 25 -7.35 3.28 13.12
N SER A 26 -7.89 4.51 13.17
CA SER A 26 -9.31 4.75 13.38
C SER A 26 -10.17 4.59 12.12
N ALA A 27 -9.57 4.40 10.94
CA ALA A 27 -10.34 4.24 9.71
C ALA A 27 -11.04 2.86 9.70
N PRO A 28 -12.35 2.79 9.39
CA PRO A 28 -13.08 1.52 9.38
C PRO A 28 -12.44 0.45 8.48
N VAL A 29 -11.96 0.83 7.30
CA VAL A 29 -11.31 -0.09 6.37
C VAL A 29 -10.04 -0.72 6.96
N THR A 30 -9.23 0.06 7.69
CA THR A 30 -8.04 -0.43 8.41
C THR A 30 -8.45 -1.46 9.46
N GLN A 31 -9.46 -1.15 10.28
CA GLN A 31 -9.94 -2.04 11.34
C GLN A 31 -10.52 -3.34 10.79
N HIS A 32 -11.26 -3.27 9.68
CA HIS A 32 -11.80 -4.45 9.00
C HIS A 32 -10.69 -5.36 8.50
N VAL A 33 -9.69 -4.82 7.79
CA VAL A 33 -8.57 -5.62 7.28
C VAL A 33 -7.75 -6.22 8.43
N ARG A 34 -7.37 -5.43 9.45
CA ARG A 34 -6.63 -5.93 10.62
C ARG A 34 -7.30 -7.13 11.28
N ARG A 35 -8.63 -7.10 11.40
CA ARG A 35 -9.40 -8.21 11.97
C ARG A 35 -9.32 -9.48 11.11
N LEU A 36 -9.31 -9.35 9.78
CA LEU A 36 -9.22 -10.48 8.85
C LEU A 36 -7.81 -11.08 8.83
N VAL A 37 -6.78 -10.24 8.73
CA VAL A 37 -5.38 -10.69 8.64
C VAL A 37 -4.77 -11.05 10.00
N LYS A 38 -5.43 -10.68 11.10
CA LYS A 38 -4.97 -10.88 12.49
C LYS A 38 -3.60 -10.24 12.77
N ASP A 39 -3.30 -9.13 12.10
CA ASP A 39 -2.11 -8.33 12.31
C ASP A 39 -2.50 -6.98 12.93
N THR A 40 -1.95 -6.72 14.11
CA THR A 40 -2.16 -5.47 14.87
C THR A 40 -0.92 -4.58 14.89
N GLU A 41 0.18 -5.00 14.28
CA GLU A 41 1.41 -4.21 14.22
C GLU A 41 1.30 -3.10 13.16
N VAL A 42 2.04 -2.01 13.38
CA VAL A 42 2.10 -0.88 12.45
C VAL A 42 3.36 -1.01 11.61
N HIS A 43 3.17 -1.32 10.33
CA HIS A 43 4.25 -1.41 9.36
C HIS A 43 4.40 -0.09 8.61
N LYS A 44 5.65 0.37 8.43
CA LYS A 44 5.97 1.55 7.63
C LYS A 44 7.06 1.19 6.64
N MET A 45 6.91 1.63 5.40
CA MET A 45 7.89 1.41 4.35
C MET A 45 8.22 2.72 3.63
N GLY A 46 9.50 2.93 3.36
CA GLY A 46 10.02 4.06 2.57
C GLY A 46 9.83 3.87 1.06
N ALA A 47 8.66 3.37 0.65
CA ALA A 47 8.28 3.16 -0.74
C ALA A 47 7.05 3.98 -1.08
N LEU A 48 6.86 4.24 -2.37
CA LEU A 48 5.71 4.97 -2.87
C LEU A 48 4.74 4.02 -3.56
N THR A 49 3.46 4.32 -3.42
CA THR A 49 2.36 3.61 -4.08
C THR A 49 1.29 4.63 -4.50
N GLU A 50 0.31 4.19 -5.25
CA GLU A 50 -0.85 4.98 -5.68
C GLU A 50 -1.81 5.28 -4.52
N ALA A 51 -1.66 4.61 -3.38
CA ALA A 51 -2.57 4.72 -2.24
C ALA A 51 -2.70 6.15 -1.69
N GLY A 52 -1.60 6.93 -1.71
CA GLY A 52 -1.63 8.33 -1.29
C GLY A 52 -2.51 9.19 -2.20
N TYR A 53 -2.54 8.90 -3.50
CA TYR A 53 -3.42 9.58 -4.45
C TYR A 53 -4.89 9.20 -4.23
N PHE A 54 -5.20 7.91 -4.09
CA PHE A 54 -6.56 7.45 -3.81
C PHE A 54 -7.11 8.05 -2.51
N GLN A 55 -6.30 8.08 -1.46
CA GLN A 55 -6.66 8.65 -0.18
C GLN A 55 -6.85 10.17 -0.25
N LYS A 56 -5.86 10.93 -0.73
CA LYS A 56 -5.83 12.39 -0.59
C LYS A 56 -6.51 13.15 -1.73
N ARG A 57 -6.53 12.59 -2.95
CA ARG A 57 -7.12 13.25 -4.13
C ARG A 57 -8.50 12.73 -4.45
N LEU A 58 -8.71 11.41 -4.35
CA LEU A 58 -10.01 10.81 -4.67
C LEU A 58 -10.90 10.62 -3.45
N SER A 59 -10.39 10.83 -2.24
CA SER A 59 -11.12 10.62 -0.98
C SER A 59 -11.66 9.20 -0.82
N ILE A 60 -10.96 8.21 -1.38
CA ILE A 60 -11.34 6.80 -1.31
C ILE A 60 -10.70 6.18 -0.06
N PRO A 61 -11.47 5.51 0.83
CA PRO A 61 -10.91 4.71 1.91
C PRO A 61 -9.94 3.66 1.34
N THR A 62 -8.68 3.73 1.75
CA THR A 62 -7.60 2.96 1.12
C THR A 62 -6.79 2.23 2.17
N VAL A 63 -6.40 1.00 1.84
CA VAL A 63 -5.52 0.11 2.60
C VAL A 63 -4.61 -0.59 1.59
N ILE A 64 -3.37 -0.86 1.98
CA ILE A 64 -2.43 -1.65 1.19
C ILE A 64 -2.35 -3.03 1.85
N LEU A 65 -2.62 -4.08 1.09
CA LEU A 65 -2.41 -5.46 1.49
C LEU A 65 -1.92 -6.27 0.28
N GLY A 66 -1.16 -7.32 0.53
CA GLY A 66 -0.67 -8.22 -0.50
C GLY A 66 0.18 -9.34 0.12
N PRO A 67 0.41 -10.43 -0.63
CA PRO A 67 1.27 -11.52 -0.19
C PRO A 67 2.75 -11.18 -0.37
N GLY A 68 3.62 -11.93 0.30
CA GLY A 68 5.07 -11.79 0.21
C GLY A 68 5.64 -10.65 1.06
N SER A 69 6.97 -10.63 1.17
CA SER A 69 7.72 -9.57 1.86
C SER A 69 8.38 -8.62 0.88
N LEU A 70 8.02 -7.34 0.96
CA LEU A 70 8.64 -6.31 0.13
C LEU A 70 10.13 -6.11 0.44
N GLU A 71 10.62 -6.53 1.62
CA GLU A 71 12.02 -6.40 2.01
C GLU A 71 12.95 -7.26 1.13
N HIS A 72 12.41 -8.33 0.54
CA HIS A 72 13.20 -9.33 -0.18
C HIS A 72 12.71 -9.62 -1.60
N CYS A 73 11.51 -9.19 -1.99
CA CYS A 73 10.94 -9.60 -3.28
C CYS A 73 10.96 -8.51 -4.36
N ALA A 74 10.67 -7.24 -4.05
CA ALA A 74 10.39 -6.26 -5.10
C ALA A 74 11.64 -5.83 -5.90
N HIS A 75 11.54 -5.88 -7.24
CA HIS A 75 12.58 -5.46 -8.19
C HIS A 75 13.90 -6.25 -8.05
N LYS A 76 13.80 -7.51 -7.61
CA LYS A 76 14.94 -8.44 -7.56
C LYS A 76 14.89 -9.41 -8.75
N PRO A 77 16.03 -9.86 -9.29
CA PRO A 77 16.05 -10.83 -10.38
C PRO A 77 15.32 -12.15 -10.07
N ASP A 78 15.24 -12.50 -8.79
CA ASP A 78 14.62 -13.70 -8.22
C ASP A 78 13.35 -13.38 -7.43
N GLU A 79 12.61 -12.33 -7.82
CA GLU A 79 11.32 -11.99 -7.22
C GLU A 79 10.34 -13.18 -7.30
N PHE A 80 9.90 -13.65 -6.13
CA PHE A 80 8.92 -14.73 -6.00
C PHE A 80 7.97 -14.49 -4.82
N VAL A 81 6.87 -15.24 -4.82
CA VAL A 81 5.90 -15.33 -3.72
C VAL A 81 5.47 -16.79 -3.60
N GLU A 82 5.28 -17.28 -2.38
CA GLU A 82 4.82 -18.65 -2.17
C GLU A 82 3.35 -18.79 -2.57
N THR A 83 2.98 -19.91 -3.18
CA THR A 83 1.59 -20.15 -3.60
C THR A 83 0.64 -20.14 -2.40
N SER A 84 1.10 -20.58 -1.23
CA SER A 84 0.34 -20.53 0.01
C SER A 84 0.04 -19.09 0.47
N GLU A 85 0.94 -18.14 0.22
CA GLU A 85 0.71 -16.73 0.52
C GLU A 85 -0.34 -16.12 -0.44
N MET A 86 -0.30 -16.52 -1.70
CA MET A 86 -1.33 -16.14 -2.68
C MET A 86 -2.71 -16.65 -2.27
N ASP A 87 -2.82 -17.90 -1.83
CA ASP A 87 -4.08 -18.49 -1.35
C ASP A 87 -4.62 -17.76 -0.11
N MET A 88 -3.74 -17.40 0.82
CA MET A 88 -4.11 -16.59 1.99
C MET A 88 -4.62 -15.20 1.58
N CYS A 89 -3.93 -14.53 0.67
CA CYS A 89 -4.36 -13.21 0.18
C CYS A 89 -5.70 -13.29 -0.54
N TYR A 90 -5.91 -14.32 -1.37
CA TYR A 90 -7.18 -14.56 -2.04
C TYR A 90 -8.33 -14.73 -1.04
N LYS A 91 -8.12 -15.54 0.01
CA LYS A 91 -9.11 -15.72 1.08
C LYS A 91 -9.47 -14.40 1.76
N VAL A 92 -8.48 -13.59 2.11
CA VAL A 92 -8.71 -12.27 2.75
C VAL A 92 -9.52 -11.34 1.85
N LEU A 93 -9.26 -11.34 0.52
CA LEU A 93 -10.02 -10.51 -0.42
C LEU A 93 -11.48 -10.94 -0.53
N ILE A 94 -11.77 -12.24 -0.55
CA ILE A 94 -13.15 -12.76 -0.53
C ILE A 94 -13.84 -12.40 0.78
N ASP A 95 -13.23 -12.69 1.93
CA ASP A 95 -13.79 -12.39 3.25
C ASP A 95 -14.06 -10.87 3.41
N LEU A 96 -13.19 -10.01 2.86
CA LEU A 96 -13.37 -8.56 2.85
C LEU A 96 -14.53 -8.11 1.95
N ALA A 97 -14.65 -8.69 0.75
CA ALA A 97 -15.74 -8.39 -0.18
C ALA A 97 -17.10 -8.78 0.41
N GLU A 98 -17.20 -9.94 1.05
CA GLU A 98 -18.41 -10.38 1.76
C GLU A 98 -18.76 -9.44 2.92
N LEU A 99 -17.76 -9.05 3.72
CA LEU A 99 -17.93 -8.12 4.83
C LEU A 99 -18.46 -6.76 4.38
N ILE A 100 -17.91 -6.21 3.28
CA ILE A 100 -18.26 -4.87 2.78
C ILE A 100 -19.61 -4.88 2.03
N SER A 101 -19.89 -5.94 1.27
CA SER A 101 -21.15 -6.05 0.50
C SER A 101 -22.37 -6.34 1.38
N GLY A 102 -22.19 -6.73 2.64
CA GLY A 102 -23.28 -7.14 3.52
C GLY A 102 -23.89 -8.49 3.15
N ASN A 103 -23.35 -9.17 2.12
CA ASN A 103 -23.75 -10.52 1.71
C ASN A 103 -23.07 -11.58 2.57
N GLY A 104 -23.07 -11.39 3.90
CA GLY A 104 -22.70 -12.41 4.87
C GLY A 104 -23.64 -13.61 4.74
N SER A 105 -23.38 -14.44 3.74
CA SER A 105 -24.12 -15.66 3.45
C SER A 105 -23.71 -16.67 4.51
N THR A 106 -24.60 -16.93 5.46
CA THR A 106 -25.21 -18.26 5.61
C THR A 106 -24.42 -19.48 5.09
N HIS A 107 -23.16 -19.63 5.46
CA HIS A 107 -22.53 -20.93 5.61
C HIS A 107 -22.38 -21.19 7.12
N ARG A 108 -23.54 -21.41 7.75
CA ARG A 108 -23.59 -22.26 8.95
C ARG A 108 -23.16 -23.65 8.49
N LEU A 109 -22.03 -24.13 9.00
CA LEU A 109 -21.84 -25.56 9.18
C LEU A 109 -22.81 -26.07 10.25
#